data_AF-A0A031LNL6-F1
#
_entry.id   AF-A0A031LNL6-F1
#
_cell.length_a   1.000
_cell.length_b   1.000
_cell.length_c   1.000
_cell.angle_alpha   90.00
_cell.angle_beta   90.00
_cell.angle_gamma   90.00
#
_symmetry.space_group_name_H-M   'P 1'
#
loop_
_entity.id
_entity.type
_entity.pdbx_description
1 polymer ?
#
loop_
_entity_poly.entity_id
_entity_poly.type
_entity_poly.pdbx_seq_one_letter_code
_entity_poly.pdbx_strand_id
1 'polypeptide(L)'
;MRLTLVYLGILIILLGIILIFIGGISSTPSSISQPTSVAYGGVVLLGPFPIFFGVGPKSELFPLLIFGIIFTIIAVIFYLYSFYIFRRSTQGKL
;
A
#
# COMPACT_ATOMS: atom_id res chain seq x y z
N MET A 1 21.06 -18.70 -17.99
CA MET A 1 19.61 -18.97 -17.85
C MET A 1 19.02 -18.52 -16.52
N ARG A 2 19.61 -18.81 -15.33
CA ARG A 2 19.05 -18.36 -14.04
C ARG A 2 18.99 -16.83 -13.87
N LEU A 3 20.05 -16.12 -14.28
CA LEU A 3 20.12 -14.65 -14.20
C LEU A 3 19.11 -13.96 -15.14
N THR A 4 18.88 -14.52 -16.34
CA THR A 4 17.91 -13.99 -17.31
C THR A 4 16.49 -13.95 -16.73
N LEU A 5 16.11 -14.96 -15.97
CA LEU A 5 14.80 -15.03 -15.31
C LEU A 5 14.65 -13.97 -14.20
N VAL A 6 15.73 -13.72 -13.43
CA VAL A 6 15.76 -12.68 -12.39
C VAL A 6 15.63 -11.29 -13.02
N TYR A 7 16.40 -11.00 -14.07
CA TYR A 7 16.31 -9.72 -14.78
C TYR A 7 14.94 -9.50 -15.42
N LEU A 8 14.34 -10.54 -16.00
CA LEU A 8 13.02 -10.46 -16.60
C LEU A 8 11.93 -10.18 -15.55
N GLY A 9 12.03 -10.80 -14.37
CA GLY A 9 11.14 -10.52 -13.24
C GLY A 9 11.25 -9.08 -12.74
N ILE A 10 12.47 -8.57 -12.59
CA ILE A 10 12.71 -7.17 -12.18
C ILE A 10 12.13 -6.18 -13.21
N LEU A 11 12.29 -6.47 -14.51
CA LEU A 11 11.77 -5.63 -15.58
C LEU A 11 10.24 -5.57 -15.57
N ILE A 12 9.57 -6.70 -15.33
CA ILE A 12 8.11 -6.77 -15.19
C ILE A 12 7.61 -5.96 -13.99
N ILE A 13 8.30 -6.03 -12.85
CA ILE A 13 7.96 -5.25 -11.65
C ILE A 13 8.08 -3.75 -11.95
N LEU A 14 9.19 -3.32 -12.56
CA LEU A 14 9.39 -1.92 -12.95
C LEU A 14 8.31 -1.43 -13.92
N LEU A 15 7.96 -2.25 -14.91
CA LEU A 15 6.91 -1.94 -15.86
C LEU A 15 5.56 -1.76 -15.16
N GLY A 16 5.23 -2.64 -14.21
CA GLY A 16 4.02 -2.54 -13.39
C GLY A 16 3.95 -1.23 -12.60
N ILE A 17 5.07 -0.84 -11.96
CA ILE A 17 5.17 0.43 -11.23
C ILE A 17 4.91 1.61 -12.18
N ILE A 18 5.54 1.64 -13.35
CA ILE A 18 5.36 2.71 -14.34
C ILE A 18 3.91 2.81 -14.80
N LEU A 19 3.24 1.70 -15.09
CA LEU A 19 1.82 1.70 -15.50
C LEU A 19 0.90 2.28 -14.41
N ILE A 20 1.17 2.00 -13.14
CA ILE A 20 0.39 2.54 -12.01
C ILE A 20 0.53 4.05 -11.95
N PHE A 21 1.74 4.58 -12.10
CA PHE A 21 1.97 6.03 -12.16
C PHE A 21 1.27 6.68 -13.35
N ILE A 22 1.32 6.06 -14.54
CA ILE A 22 0.63 6.55 -15.75
C ILE A 22 -0.90 6.55 -15.56
N GLY A 23 -1.46 5.51 -14.96
CA GLY A 23 -2.89 5.45 -14.63
C GLY A 23 -3.30 6.51 -13.59
N GLY A 24 -2.43 6.81 -12.63
CA GLY A 24 -2.67 7.85 -11.64
C GLY A 24 -2.71 9.26 -12.22
N ILE A 25 -1.82 9.58 -13.16
CA ILE A 25 -1.81 10.91 -13.80
C ILE A 25 -2.96 11.09 -14.80
N SER A 26 -3.33 10.03 -15.54
CA SER A 26 -4.35 10.10 -16.59
C SER A 26 -5.79 10.14 -16.07
N SER A 27 -5.99 9.74 -14.81
CA SER A 27 -7.28 9.79 -14.14
C SER A 27 -7.61 11.16 -13.53
N THR A 28 -6.72 12.16 -13.69
CA THR A 28 -7.00 13.54 -13.28
C THR A 28 -7.95 14.19 -14.29
N PRO A 29 -9.23 14.47 -13.95
CA PRO A 29 -10.15 15.08 -14.90
C PRO A 29 -9.69 16.50 -15.22
N SER A 30 -9.44 16.76 -16.51
CA SER A 30 -9.05 18.07 -17.05
C SER A 30 -10.20 19.08 -17.14
N SER A 31 -11.26 18.91 -16.37
CA SER A 31 -12.41 19.82 -16.38
C SER A 31 -12.12 21.06 -15.53
N ILE A 32 -11.55 22.05 -16.20
CA ILE A 32 -11.52 23.45 -15.79
C ILE A 32 -12.96 23.93 -15.59
N SER A 33 -13.30 24.35 -14.37
CA SER A 33 -14.39 25.27 -13.96
C SER A 33 -15.13 24.78 -12.71
N GLN A 34 -14.45 24.75 -11.57
CA GLN A 34 -14.96 24.93 -10.21
C GLN A 34 -13.72 24.94 -9.31
N PRO A 35 -13.65 25.67 -8.18
CA PRO A 35 -12.62 25.40 -7.16
C PRO A 35 -12.92 24.02 -6.56
N THR A 36 -12.56 22.96 -7.27
CA THR A 36 -12.59 21.59 -6.77
C THR A 36 -11.62 21.54 -5.62
N SER A 37 -12.15 21.42 -4.40
CA SER A 37 -11.37 21.13 -3.21
C SER A 37 -10.66 19.80 -3.46
N VAL A 38 -9.40 19.86 -3.90
CA VAL A 38 -8.61 18.66 -4.17
C VAL A 38 -8.48 17.90 -2.86
N ALA A 39 -9.03 16.69 -2.79
CA ALA A 39 -8.76 15.83 -1.65
C ALA A 39 -7.31 15.39 -1.71
N TYR A 40 -6.61 15.57 -0.59
CA TYR A 40 -5.30 14.97 -0.39
C TYR A 40 -5.31 14.24 0.94
N GLY A 41 -4.64 13.09 0.98
CA GLY A 41 -4.57 12.27 2.18
C GLY A 41 -3.63 11.10 2.00
N GLY A 42 -3.26 10.48 3.11
CA GLY A 42 -2.44 9.29 3.14
C GLY A 42 -2.73 8.40 4.34
N VAL A 43 -2.10 7.24 4.32
CA VAL A 43 -2.09 6.27 5.42
C VAL A 43 -0.65 6.02 5.82
N VAL A 44 -0.34 6.23 7.10
CA VAL A 44 0.92 5.76 7.71
C VAL A 44 0.62 4.56 8.59
N LEU A 45 1.32 3.45 8.38
CA LEU A 45 1.24 2.28 9.25
C LEU A 45 2.35 2.34 10.30
N LEU A 46 2.00 2.58 11.57
CA LEU A 46 2.93 2.46 12.71
C LEU A 46 2.80 1.05 13.29
N GLY A 47 3.64 0.14 12.80
CA GLY A 47 3.42 -1.29 13.02
C GLY A 47 2.08 -1.71 12.38
N PRO A 48 1.27 -2.55 13.04
CA PRO A 48 -0.05 -2.93 12.53
C PRO A 48 -1.14 -1.86 12.75
N PHE A 49 -0.80 -0.65 13.24
CA PHE A 49 -1.79 0.40 13.50
C PHE A 49 -1.80 1.45 12.38
N PRO A 50 -2.92 1.61 11.64
CA PRO A 50 -3.04 2.62 10.60
C PRO A 50 -3.38 3.99 11.16
N ILE A 51 -2.71 5.03 10.65
CA ILE A 51 -3.03 6.44 10.87
C ILE A 51 -3.46 7.03 9.55
N PHE A 52 -4.73 7.44 9.49
CA PHE A 52 -5.31 8.12 8.33
C PHE A 52 -5.19 9.63 8.51
N PHE A 53 -4.68 10.32 7.51
CA PHE A 53 -4.62 11.78 7.48
C PHE A 53 -5.04 12.27 6.11
N GLY A 54 -5.61 13.47 6.06
CA GLY A 54 -6.06 14.07 4.82
C GLY A 54 -7.21 15.04 5.02
N VAL A 55 -7.42 15.91 4.03
CA VAL A 55 -8.54 16.83 3.96
C VAL A 55 -9.17 16.71 2.57
N GLY A 56 -10.49 16.71 2.52
CA GLY A 56 -11.23 16.58 1.28
C GLY A 56 -12.63 15.99 1.47
N PRO A 57 -13.42 15.91 0.39
CA PRO A 57 -14.72 15.26 0.43
C PRO A 57 -14.62 13.81 0.94
N LYS A 58 -15.56 13.40 1.79
CA LYS A 58 -15.59 12.05 2.37
C LYS A 58 -15.58 10.96 1.30
N SER A 59 -16.18 11.22 0.14
CA SER A 59 -16.20 10.31 -1.02
C SER A 59 -14.82 10.00 -1.59
N GLU A 60 -13.90 10.97 -1.57
CA GLU A 60 -12.54 10.81 -2.10
C GLU A 60 -11.58 10.20 -1.07
N LEU A 61 -11.86 10.39 0.23
CA LEU A 61 -11.10 9.79 1.33
C LEU A 61 -11.54 8.35 1.66
N PHE A 62 -12.74 7.93 1.25
CA PHE A 62 -13.27 6.60 1.54
C PHE A 62 -12.43 5.45 0.93
N PRO A 63 -11.96 5.53 -0.34
CA PRO A 63 -11.06 4.53 -0.90
C PRO A 63 -9.76 4.39 -0.10
N LEU A 64 -9.18 5.51 0.35
CA LEU A 64 -7.96 5.50 1.16
C LEU A 64 -8.16 4.77 2.50
N LEU A 65 -9.34 4.94 3.11
CA LEU A 65 -9.73 4.21 4.32
C LEU A 65 -9.77 2.70 4.08
N ILE A 66 -10.43 2.28 2.99
CA ILE A 66 -10.53 0.86 2.60
C ILE A 66 -9.15 0.26 2.35
N PHE A 67 -8.30 0.95 1.59
CA PHE A 67 -6.92 0.53 1.36
C PHE A 67 -6.15 0.37 2.68
N GLY A 68 -6.21 1.35 3.58
CA GLY A 68 -5.52 1.27 4.86
C GLY A 68 -5.99 0.11 5.74
N ILE A 69 -7.30 -0.20 5.75
CA ILE A 69 -7.85 -1.35 6.48
C ILE A 69 -7.32 -2.67 5.91
N ILE A 70 -7.34 -2.83 4.58
CA ILE A 70 -6.84 -4.04 3.92
C ILE A 70 -5.36 -4.27 4.25
N PHE A 71 -4.54 -3.22 4.11
CA PHE A 71 -3.12 -3.29 4.44
C PHE A 71 -2.87 -3.56 5.92
N THR A 72 -3.72 -3.03 6.80
CA THR A 72 -3.66 -3.31 8.24
C THR A 72 -3.91 -4.78 8.55
N ILE A 73 -4.92 -5.38 7.93
CA ILE A 73 -5.21 -6.82 8.10
C ILE A 73 -4.01 -7.66 7.66
N ILE A 74 -3.41 -7.32 6.52
CA ILE A 74 -2.20 -7.98 6.03
C ILE A 74 -1.05 -7.81 7.04
N ALA A 75 -0.80 -6.60 7.51
CA ALA A 75 0.26 -6.31 8.48
C ALA A 75 0.08 -7.09 9.79
N VAL A 76 -1.15 -7.19 10.30
CA VAL A 76 -1.49 -7.99 11.49
C VAL A 76 -1.22 -9.46 11.27
N ILE A 77 -1.62 -10.03 10.12
CA ILE A 77 -1.37 -11.44 9.78
C ILE A 77 0.14 -11.71 9.78
N PHE A 78 0.93 -10.85 9.12
CA PHE A 78 2.38 -10.98 9.08
C PHE A 78 3.01 -10.84 10.47
N TYR A 79 2.53 -9.90 11.29
CA TYR A 79 2.99 -9.70 12.65
C TYR A 79 2.73 -10.94 13.53
N LEU A 80 1.51 -11.49 13.49
CA LEU A 80 1.14 -12.70 14.24
C LEU A 80 1.92 -13.93 13.77
N TYR A 81 2.10 -14.07 12.45
CA TYR A 81 2.87 -15.17 11.88
C TYR A 81 4.36 -15.10 12.30
N SER A 82 4.97 -13.92 12.22
CA SER A 82 6.33 -13.69 12.68
C SER A 82 6.48 -13.98 14.17
N PHE A 83 5.52 -13.51 14.99
CA PHE A 83 5.51 -13.77 16.43
C PHE A 83 5.39 -15.27 16.75
N TYR A 84 4.53 -16.00 16.03
CA TYR A 84 4.36 -17.45 16.20
C TYR A 84 5.65 -18.22 15.89
N ILE A 85 6.33 -17.89 14.78
CA ILE A 85 7.61 -18.50 14.43
C ILE A 85 8.68 -18.18 15.47
N PHE A 86 8.78 -16.90 15.87
CA PHE A 86 9.77 -16.45 16.84
C PHE A 86 9.62 -17.16 18.19
N ARG A 87 8.37 -17.32 18.68
CA ARG A 87 8.10 -18.02 19.94
C ARG A 87 8.52 -19.50 19.89
N ARG A 88 8.39 -20.16 18.73
CA ARG A 88 8.85 -21.55 18.56
C ARG A 88 10.38 -21.68 18.60
N SER A 89 11.11 -20.65 18.18
CA SER A 89 12.57 -20.66 18.21
C SER A 89 13.15 -20.62 19.62
N THR A 90 12.49 -19.96 20.58
CA THR A 90 12.99 -19.81 21.96
C THR A 90 12.77 -21.06 22.84
N GLN A 91 11.77 -21.89 22.53
CA GLN A 91 11.43 -23.10 23.30
C GLN A 91 12.35 -24.31 22.99
N GLY A 92 13.28 -24.18 22.03
CA GLY A 92 14.24 -25.23 21.66
C GLY A 92 15.62 -25.10 22.32
N LYS A 93 15.79 -24.17 23.27
CA LYS A 93 17.02 -23.98 24.04
C LYS A 93 16.72 -24.03 25.54
N LEU A 94 16.43 -25.21 26.05
CA LEU A 94 16.53 -25.58 27.47
C LEU A 94 17.08 -27.00 27.55
#